data_AF-A0A7V1KM73-F1
#
_entry.id   AF-A0A7V1KM73-F1
#
_cell.length_a   1.000
_cell.length_b   1.000
_cell.length_c   1.000
_cell.angle_alpha   90.00
_cell.angle_beta   90.00
_cell.angle_gamma   90.00
#
_symmetry.space_group_name_H-M   'P 1'
#
loop_
_entity.id
_entity.type
_entity.pdbx_description
1 polymer ?
#
loop_
_entity_poly.entity_id
_entity_poly.type
_entity_poly.pdbx_seq_one_letter_code
_entity_poly.pdbx_strand_id
1 'polypeptide(L)' 'MPTFDIVIPGRDVPQDVRYGSKLVEKFINYVMWDGKKSLARRIVYQAIDLLERGGEGPALGTFIKAVQN' A
#
# COMPACT_ATOMS: atom_id res chain seq x y z
N MET A 1 -0.46 38.40 14.82
CA MET A 1 -0.99 37.08 15.20
C MET A 1 0.02 36.04 14.76
N PRO A 2 0.43 35.09 15.61
CA PRO A 2 1.39 34.07 15.21
C PRO A 2 0.68 33.07 14.29
N THR A 3 1.28 32.79 13.14
CA THR A 3 0.87 31.73 12.22
C THR A 3 1.13 30.41 12.93
N PHE A 4 0.07 29.71 13.35
CA PHE A 4 0.22 28.37 13.89
C PHE A 4 0.64 27.46 12.73
N ASP A 5 1.84 26.90 12.82
CA ASP A 5 2.28 25.77 12.01
C ASP A 5 1.44 24.55 12.39
N ILE A 6 0.23 24.44 11.83
CA ILE A 6 -0.64 23.29 12.05
C ILE A 6 -0.01 22.11 11.31
N VAL A 7 0.85 21.36 12.00
CA VAL A 7 1.29 20.04 11.54
C VAL A 7 0.08 19.12 11.66
N ILE A 8 -0.63 18.89 10.56
CA ILE A 8 -1.77 17.97 10.51
C ILE A 8 -1.19 16.55 10.63
N PRO A 9 -1.40 15.82 11.74
CA PRO A 9 -0.91 14.46 11.86
C PRO A 9 -1.62 13.61 10.80
N GLY A 10 -0.83 12.98 9.92
CA GLY A 10 -1.36 12.08 8.90
C GLY A 10 -2.18 10.96 9.53
N ARG A 11 -3.28 10.56 8.89
CA ARG A 11 -4.13 9.47 9.38
C ARG A 11 -3.32 8.19 9.56
N ASP A 12 -3.37 7.60 10.75
CA ASP A 12 -2.82 6.27 10.98
C ASP A 12 -3.57 5.23 10.14
N VAL A 13 -2.79 4.46 9.39
CA VAL A 13 -3.30 3.42 8.49
C VAL A 13 -3.08 2.08 9.17
N PRO A 14 -4.12 1.21 9.26
CA PRO A 14 -3.97 -0.13 9.81
C PRO A 14 -2.95 -0.95 9.00
N GLN A 15 -2.45 -2.04 9.57
CA GLN A 15 -1.62 -2.97 8.80
C GLN A 15 -2.50 -3.80 7.87
N ASP A 16 -1.96 -4.16 6.71
CA ASP A 16 -2.62 -5.05 5.76
C ASP A 16 -2.85 -6.44 6.37
N VAL A 17 -3.99 -7.06 6.04
CA VAL A 17 -4.42 -8.35 6.64
C VAL A 17 -3.58 -9.53 6.15
N ARG A 18 -3.04 -9.48 4.93
CA ARG A 18 -2.29 -10.60 4.33
C ARG A 18 -0.79 -10.47 4.58
N TYR A 19 -0.25 -9.27 4.38
CA TYR A 19 1.20 -9.04 4.40
C TYR A 19 1.70 -8.32 5.66
N GLY A 20 0.82 -7.84 6.54
CA GLY A 20 1.19 -7.17 7.79
C GLY A 20 1.94 -5.84 7.61
N SER A 21 2.01 -5.31 6.38
CA SER A 21 2.76 -4.11 6.06
C SER A 21 1.86 -2.88 5.97
N LYS A 22 2.23 -1.80 6.67
CA LYS A 22 1.58 -0.48 6.53
C LYS A 22 1.77 0.12 5.13
N LEU A 23 2.83 -0.27 4.42
CA LEU A 23 3.14 0.26 3.09
C LEU A 23 2.19 -0.31 2.04
N VAL A 24 1.90 -1.61 2.13
CA VAL A 24 0.92 -2.29 1.26
C VAL A 24 -0.49 -1.72 1.50
N GLU A 25 -0.90 -1.54 2.76
CA GLU A 25 -2.21 -0.94 3.05
C GLU A 25 -2.32 0.50 2.53
N LYS A 26 -1.26 1.32 2.68
CA LYS A 26 -1.20 2.66 2.07
C LYS A 26 -1.33 2.60 0.56
N PHE A 27 -0.64 1.68 -0.10
CA PHE A 27 -0.72 1.49 -1.54
C PHE A 27 -2.13 1.09 -1.99
N ILE A 28 -2.78 0.17 -1.29
CA ILE A 28 -4.19 -0.20 -1.53
C ILE A 28 -5.10 1.03 -1.43
N ASN A 29 -4.89 1.89 -0.44
CA ASN A 29 -5.70 3.11 -0.30
C ASN A 29 -5.47 4.12 -1.43
N TYR A 30 -4.27 4.18 -2.01
CA TYR A 30 -3.99 5.00 -3.20
C TYR A 30 -4.59 4.43 -4.48
N VAL A 31 -4.61 3.10 -4.64
CA VAL A 31 -5.24 2.42 -5.78
C VAL A 31 -6.77 2.42 -5.68
N MET A 32 -7.31 2.57 -4.46
CA MET A 32 -8.74 2.55 -4.20
C MET A 32 -9.45 3.74 -4.86
N TRP A 33 -10.33 3.41 -5.81
CA TRP A 33 -11.20 4.37 -6.46
C TRP A 33 -12.63 4.25 -5.91
N ASP A 34 -13.31 5.39 -5.74
CA ASP A 34 -14.74 5.45 -5.35
C ASP A 34 -15.04 4.72 -4.01
N GLY A 35 -14.09 4.69 -3.07
CA GLY A 35 -14.23 4.02 -1.77
C GLY A 35 -14.29 2.48 -1.84
N LYS A 36 -14.03 1.87 -3.01
CA LYS A 36 -14.14 0.42 -3.23
C LYS A 36 -12.94 -0.37 -2.71
N LYS A 37 -12.75 -0.37 -1.39
CA LYS A 37 -11.60 -1.02 -0.72
C LYS A 37 -11.49 -2.52 -0.97
N SER A 38 -12.62 -3.22 -1.08
CA SER A 38 -12.63 -4.65 -1.38
C SER A 38 -12.07 -4.96 -2.77
N LEU A 39 -12.46 -4.15 -3.76
CA LEU A 39 -12.01 -4.30 -5.15
C LEU A 39 -10.54 -3.92 -5.31
N ALA A 40 -10.11 -2.82 -4.68
CA ALA A 40 -8.71 -2.40 -4.65
C ALA A 40 -7.80 -3.47 -4.04
N ARG A 41 -8.19 -4.05 -2.90
CA ARG A 41 -7.44 -5.16 -2.28
C ARG A 41 -7.30 -6.36 -3.20
N ARG A 42 -8.39 -6.77 -3.88
CA ARG A 42 -8.35 -7.89 -4.83
C ARG A 42 -7.35 -7.64 -5.95
N ILE A 43 -7.38 -6.46 -6.56
CA ILE A 43 -6.45 -6.09 -7.65
C ILE A 43 -5.00 -6.13 -7.16
N VAL A 44 -4.69 -5.50 -6.03
CA VAL A 44 -3.33 -5.44 -5.50
C VAL A 44 -2.82 -6.85 -5.15
N TYR A 45 -3.63 -7.68 -4.49
CA TYR A 45 -3.22 -9.05 -4.18
C TYR A 45 -3.05 -9.92 -5.43
N GLN A 46 -3.89 -9.74 -6.45
CA GLN A 46 -3.72 -10.44 -7.73
C GLN A 46 -2.44 -9.99 -8.44
N ALA A 47 -2.11 -8.70 -8.39
CA ALA A 47 -0.85 -8.19 -8.94
C ALA A 47 0.37 -8.77 -8.21
N ILE A 48 0.29 -8.92 -6.89
CA ILE A 48 1.36 -9.55 -6.10
C ILE A 48 1.49 -11.06 -6.42
N ASP A 49 0.39 -11.79 -6.55
CA ASP A 49 0.40 -13.21 -6.97
C ASP A 49 0.99 -13.37 -8.39
N LEU A 50 0.68 -12.45 -9.31
CA LEU A 50 1.32 -12.44 -10.64
C LEU A 50 2.83 -12.17 -10.56
N LEU A 51 3.26 -11.28 -9.66
CA LEU A 51 4.69 -11.04 -9.40
C LEU A 51 5.38 -12.27 -8.79
N GLU A 52 4.72 -13.03 -7.91
CA GLU A 52 5.26 -14.29 -7.36
C GLU A 52 5.44 -15.35 -8.45
N ARG A 53 4.56 -15.39 -9.45
CA ARG A 53 4.64 -16.37 -10.55
C ARG A 53 5.67 -16.01 -11.61
N GLY A 54 5.91 -14.72 -11.83
CA GLY A 54 6.78 -14.22 -12.91
C GLY A 54 8.14 -13.70 -12.46
N GLY A 55 8.37 -13.52 -11.16
CA GLY A 55 9.57 -12.87 -10.62
C GLY A 55 10.51 -13.81 -9.86
N GLU A 56 11.81 -13.59 -10.01
CA GLU A 56 12.84 -14.23 -9.19
C GLU A 56 12.96 -13.52 -7.82
N GLY A 57 12.09 -13.89 -6.87
CA GLY A 57 12.26 -13.49 -5.47
C GLY A 57 10.96 -13.27 -4.67
N PRO A 58 11.07 -13.04 -3.35
CA PRO A 58 9.91 -12.79 -2.50
C PRO A 58 9.17 -11.52 -2.94
N ALA A 59 7.90 -11.66 -3.31
CA ALA A 59 7.05 -10.62 -3.90
C ALA A 59 7.10 -9.28 -3.15
N LEU A 60 7.04 -9.35 -1.82
CA LEU A 60 7.12 -8.18 -0.95
C LEU A 60 8.44 -7.42 -1.09
N GLY A 61 9.56 -8.14 -1.22
CA GLY A 61 10.88 -7.55 -1.38
C GLY A 61 11.01 -6.82 -2.72
N THR A 62 10.47 -7.41 -3.79
CA THR A 62 10.43 -6.77 -5.12
C THR A 62 9.55 -5.53 -5.12
N PHE A 63 8.39 -5.59 -4.46
CA PHE A 63 7.51 -4.43 -4.31
C PHE A 63 8.19 -3.28 -3.55
N ILE A 64 8.85 -3.55 -2.42
CA ILE A 64 9.58 -2.52 -1.66
C ILE A 64 10.69 -1.90 -2.50
N LYS A 65 11.47 -2.72 -3.23
CA LYS A 65 12.49 -2.23 -4.18
C LYS A 65 11.88 -1.34 -5.27
N ALA A 66 10.74 -1.73 -5.83
CA ALA A 66 10.07 -0.96 -6.87
C ALA A 66 9.54 0.39 -6.38
N VAL A 67 9.13 0.49 -5.11
CA VAL A 67 8.71 1.75 -4.50
C VAL A 67 9.90 2.66 -4.16
N GLN A 68 11.10 2.10 -4.01
CA GLN A 68 12.31 2.85 -3.62
C GLN A 68 13.14 3.35 -4.82
N ASN A 69 12.89 2.84 -6.03
CA ASN A 69 13.48 3.34 -7.28
C ASN A 69 12.74 4.57 -7.81
#